data_AF-H6QVM6-F1
#
_entry.id   AF-H6QVM6-F1
#
_cell.length_a   1.000
_cell.length_b   1.000
_cell.length_c   1.000
_cell.angle_alpha   90.00
_cell.angle_beta   90.00
_cell.angle_gamma   90.00
#
_symmetry.space_group_name_H-M   'P 1'
#
loop_
_entity.id
_entity.type
_entity.pdbx_description
1 polymer ?
#
loop_
_entity_poly.entity_id
_entity_poly.type
_entity_poly.pdbx_seq_one_letter_code
_entity_poly.pdbx_strand_id
1 'polypeptide(L)'
;MFNLDHCWGILKDTPKWLATKQENDLKAKKSKEPKEPSLTPATDGTNPSSPPPDGPGKEDDGYNHGVLGDDSRPDGNKAAKRKRNEDLMLENVLKMQEEMVKVSQEQSIAVKAGMKLAANDHIMSTDLTGMGNKTKAYWKKKRRAILDCPDL
;
A
#
# COMPACT_ATOMS: atom_id res chain seq x y z
N MET A 1 17.58 6.73 14.30
CA MET A 1 17.60 5.27 14.54
C MET A 1 16.15 4.82 14.57
N PHE A 2 15.72 3.95 13.66
CA PHE A 2 14.31 3.59 13.48
C PHE A 2 14.04 2.27 14.21
N ASN A 3 13.34 2.31 15.34
CA ASN A 3 13.01 1.13 16.15
C ASN A 3 11.49 0.92 16.23
N LEU A 4 11.08 -0.25 16.74
CA LEU A 4 9.67 -0.63 16.83
C LEU A 4 8.84 0.37 17.67
N ASP A 5 9.39 0.90 18.77
CA ASP A 5 8.71 1.90 19.60
C ASP A 5 8.48 3.22 18.87
N HIS A 6 9.40 3.64 18.00
CA HIS A 6 9.22 4.84 17.17
C HIS A 6 8.11 4.64 16.13
N CYS A 7 8.06 3.47 15.47
CA CYS A 7 6.94 3.10 14.59
C CYS A 7 5.60 3.09 15.34
N TRP A 8 5.59 2.49 16.54
CA TRP A 8 4.40 2.38 17.38
C TRP A 8 3.91 3.74 17.86
N GLY A 9 4.83 4.61 18.30
CA GLY A 9 4.54 5.97 18.73
C GLY A 9 3.88 6.82 17.63
N ILE A 10 4.29 6.64 16.38
CA ILE A 10 3.67 7.32 15.23
C ILE A 10 2.29 6.72 14.89
N LEU A 11 2.15 5.39 14.90
CA LEU A 11 0.93 4.72 14.44
C LEU A 11 -0.24 4.82 15.44
N LYS A 12 0.04 4.65 16.73
CA LYS A 12 -0.98 4.42 17.78
C LYS A 12 -1.99 5.56 17.95
N ASP A 13 -1.56 6.79 17.67
CA ASP A 13 -2.36 8.01 17.86
C ASP A 13 -3.04 8.47 16.56
N THR A 14 -2.88 7.75 15.45
CA THR A 14 -3.53 8.09 14.18
C THR A 14 -5.05 7.83 14.25
N PRO A 15 -5.91 8.71 13.71
CA PRO A 15 -7.37 8.52 13.73
C PRO A 15 -7.81 7.20 13.10
N LYS A 16 -7.11 6.75 12.05
CA LYS A 16 -7.38 5.49 11.35
C LYS A 16 -7.10 4.27 12.25
N TRP A 17 -6.00 4.27 13.01
CA TRP A 17 -5.68 3.20 13.95
C TRP A 17 -6.68 3.11 15.10
N LEU A 18 -7.06 4.26 15.67
CA LEU A 18 -8.05 4.33 16.75
C LEU A 18 -9.43 3.79 16.31
N ALA A 19 -9.90 4.17 15.12
CA ALA A 19 -11.13 3.64 14.55
C ALA A 19 -11.07 2.11 14.33
N THR A 20 -9.98 1.59 13.76
CA THR A 20 -9.78 0.15 13.56
C THR A 20 -9.72 -0.61 14.88
N LYS A 21 -9.10 -0.04 15.92
CA LYS A 21 -9.09 -0.62 17.28
C LYS A 21 -10.50 -0.71 17.85
N GLN A 22 -11.28 0.38 17.77
CA GLN A 22 -12.67 0.40 18.25
C GLN A 22 -13.55 -0.62 17.51
N GLU A 23 -13.39 -0.76 16.19
CA GLU A 23 -14.11 -1.76 15.40
C GLU A 23 -13.77 -3.19 15.85
N ASN A 24 -12.49 -3.49 16.08
CA ASN A 24 -12.05 -4.79 16.58
C ASN A 24 -12.54 -5.08 18.01
N ASP A 25 -12.52 -4.08 18.91
CA ASP A 25 -13.05 -4.23 20.26
C ASP A 25 -14.57 -4.49 20.25
N LEU A 26 -15.31 -3.86 19.33
CA LEU A 26 -16.75 -4.12 19.13
C LEU A 26 -17.02 -5.52 18.55
N LYS A 27 -16.18 -6.00 17.61
CA LYS A 27 -16.26 -7.37 17.07
C LYS A 27 -15.89 -8.42 18.13
N ALA A 28 -14.86 -8.18 18.93
CA ALA A 28 -14.46 -9.05 20.04
C ALA A 28 -15.55 -9.19 21.10
N LYS A 29 -16.28 -8.11 21.40
CA LYS A 29 -17.45 -8.15 22.30
C LYS A 29 -18.62 -8.95 21.72
N LYS A 30 -18.85 -8.92 20.40
CA LYS A 30 -19.86 -9.76 19.72
C LYS A 30 -19.51 -11.25 19.65
N SER A 31 -18.26 -11.62 19.92
CA SER A 31 -17.77 -13.00 19.85
C SER A 31 -17.53 -13.66 21.21
N LYS A 32 -17.94 -13.02 22.31
CA LYS A 32 -17.84 -13.56 23.69
C LYS A 32 -19.21 -13.92 24.26
N GLU A 33 -19.88 -14.87 23.63
CA GLU A 33 -20.90 -15.70 24.29
C GLU A 33 -20.25 -17.05 24.63
N PRO A 34 -20.01 -17.39 25.91
CA PRO A 34 -19.37 -18.66 26.27
C PRO A 34 -20.34 -19.81 26.07
N LYS A 35 -20.07 -20.68 25.09
CA LYS A 35 -20.77 -21.96 24.94
C LYS A 35 -19.83 -23.09 25.35
N GLU A 36 -20.09 -23.64 26.53
CA GLU A 36 -19.39 -24.80 27.10
C GLU A 36 -19.45 -26.01 26.13
N PRO A 37 -18.36 -26.80 26.01
CA PRO A 37 -18.35 -27.99 25.17
C PRO A 37 -18.89 -29.22 25.93
N SER A 38 -20.14 -29.61 25.66
CA SER A 38 -20.68 -30.90 26.09
C SER A 38 -20.54 -31.95 24.97
N LEU A 39 -19.89 -33.07 25.28
CA LEU A 39 -19.71 -34.22 24.40
C LEU A 39 -20.62 -35.37 24.84
N THR A 40 -21.54 -35.84 23.99
CA THR A 40 -21.84 -37.28 23.67
C THR A 40 -23.15 -37.46 22.84
N PRO A 41 -23.37 -38.60 22.15
CA PRO A 41 -24.36 -38.73 21.06
C PRO A 41 -25.50 -39.76 21.28
N ALA A 42 -26.39 -39.87 20.26
CA ALA A 42 -27.51 -40.83 20.07
C ALA A 42 -28.82 -40.49 20.85
N THR A 43 -30.04 -40.83 20.42
CA THR A 43 -30.53 -41.87 19.48
C THR A 43 -31.82 -41.45 18.71
N ASP A 44 -32.18 -42.20 17.66
CA ASP A 44 -33.38 -42.13 16.79
C ASP A 44 -34.77 -41.86 17.42
N GLY A 45 -35.72 -41.40 16.58
CA GLY A 45 -37.14 -41.24 16.94
C GLY A 45 -38.10 -40.78 15.82
N THR A 46 -38.37 -41.65 14.84
CA THR A 46 -39.37 -41.53 13.75
C THR A 46 -40.77 -41.01 14.14
N ASN A 47 -41.36 -40.05 13.38
CA ASN A 47 -42.71 -40.20 12.77
C ASN A 47 -43.10 -39.07 11.76
N PRO A 48 -43.62 -39.38 10.54
CA PRO A 48 -44.25 -38.41 9.64
C PRO A 48 -45.71 -38.76 9.24
N SER A 49 -46.69 -37.88 9.54
CA SER A 49 -48.13 -38.00 9.17
C SER A 49 -48.90 -36.71 9.56
N SER A 50 -50.08 -36.30 9.07
CA SER A 50 -50.87 -36.36 7.79
C SER A 50 -52.08 -35.40 7.98
N PRO A 51 -52.70 -34.74 6.96
CA PRO A 51 -53.71 -35.42 6.10
C PRO A 51 -53.81 -34.95 4.61
N PRO A 52 -54.46 -35.74 3.73
CA PRO A 52 -54.84 -35.39 2.34
C PRO A 52 -56.37 -35.18 2.20
N PRO A 53 -57.00 -35.33 1.01
CA PRO A 53 -56.85 -34.60 -0.24
C PRO A 53 -58.17 -33.90 -0.65
N ASP A 54 -58.17 -33.08 -1.72
CA ASP A 54 -59.41 -32.83 -2.48
C ASP A 54 -59.13 -32.58 -3.98
N GLY A 55 -60.06 -32.98 -4.84
CA GLY A 55 -60.01 -32.95 -6.31
C GLY A 55 -61.25 -33.62 -6.90
N PRO A 56 -61.43 -33.73 -8.24
CA PRO A 56 -60.52 -33.41 -9.35
C PRO A 56 -61.10 -32.42 -10.39
N GLY A 57 -60.34 -32.07 -11.44
CA GLY A 57 -60.84 -31.11 -12.45
C GLY A 57 -60.02 -30.92 -13.73
N LYS A 58 -59.88 -31.98 -14.53
CA LYS A 58 -59.45 -31.98 -15.95
C LYS A 58 -57.99 -31.63 -16.27
N GLU A 59 -57.22 -32.70 -16.36
CA GLU A 59 -56.26 -32.93 -17.45
C GLU A 59 -56.78 -32.50 -18.85
N ASP A 60 -55.93 -31.84 -19.64
CA ASP A 60 -55.47 -32.40 -20.93
C ASP A 60 -54.10 -31.78 -21.35
N ASP A 61 -53.48 -32.42 -22.32
CA ASP A 61 -52.29 -32.07 -23.13
C ASP A 61 -52.01 -30.57 -23.45
N GLY A 62 -50.82 -30.12 -23.85
CA GLY A 62 -49.56 -30.77 -24.22
C GLY A 62 -48.77 -29.86 -25.18
N TYR A 63 -47.61 -30.35 -25.65
CA TYR A 63 -46.79 -29.77 -26.72
C TYR A 63 -45.83 -28.59 -26.41
N ASN A 64 -44.58 -28.83 -26.81
CA ASN A 64 -43.42 -27.95 -26.73
C ASN A 64 -43.54 -26.70 -27.61
N HIS A 65 -43.07 -25.55 -27.13
CA HIS A 65 -42.36 -24.62 -28.01
C HIS A 65 -41.29 -23.83 -27.26
N GLY A 66 -40.02 -24.17 -27.51
CA GLY A 66 -38.90 -23.35 -27.07
C GLY A 66 -38.83 -22.10 -27.93
N VAL A 67 -39.05 -20.92 -27.35
CA VAL A 67 -38.51 -19.66 -27.87
C VAL A 67 -37.38 -19.24 -26.94
N LEU A 68 -36.17 -19.28 -27.48
CA LEU A 68 -34.99 -18.71 -26.86
C LEU A 68 -35.26 -17.23 -26.61
N GLY A 69 -35.46 -16.86 -25.34
CA GLY A 69 -35.36 -15.48 -24.92
C GLY A 69 -33.91 -15.04 -25.14
N ASP A 70 -33.72 -14.10 -26.06
CA ASP A 70 -32.48 -13.33 -26.17
C ASP A 70 -32.31 -12.49 -24.89
N ASP A 71 -31.68 -13.07 -23.88
CA ASP A 71 -30.88 -12.31 -22.93
C ASP A 71 -29.42 -12.54 -23.32
N SER A 72 -28.96 -11.75 -24.31
CA SER A 72 -27.54 -11.51 -24.62
C SER A 72 -26.85 -10.83 -23.44
N ARG A 73 -26.84 -11.52 -22.30
CA ARG A 73 -26.24 -11.12 -21.05
C ARG A 73 -24.73 -11.19 -21.24
N PRO A 74 -24.00 -10.06 -21.29
CA PRO A 74 -22.57 -10.10 -21.55
C PRO A 74 -21.90 -10.90 -20.43
N ASP A 75 -21.20 -11.98 -20.83
CA ASP A 75 -20.58 -12.90 -19.89
C ASP A 75 -19.68 -12.14 -18.89
N GLY A 76 -19.76 -12.58 -17.64
CA GLY A 76 -19.50 -11.80 -16.44
C GLY A 76 -18.03 -11.49 -16.21
N ASN A 77 -17.43 -10.63 -17.05
CA ASN A 77 -16.05 -10.17 -16.94
C ASN A 77 -15.84 -9.19 -15.76
N LYS A 78 -16.36 -9.52 -14.59
CA LYS A 78 -16.09 -8.82 -13.32
C LYS A 78 -14.67 -9.12 -12.85
N ALA A 79 -14.21 -10.36 -12.99
CA ALA A 79 -12.88 -10.79 -12.56
C ALA A 79 -11.74 -10.13 -13.35
N ALA A 80 -11.74 -10.19 -14.69
CA ALA A 80 -10.64 -9.57 -15.46
C ALA A 80 -10.79 -8.06 -15.67
N LYS A 81 -11.99 -7.45 -15.51
CA LYS A 81 -12.08 -5.99 -15.29
C LYS A 81 -11.45 -5.57 -13.96
N ARG A 82 -11.73 -6.31 -12.87
CA ARG A 82 -11.11 -6.07 -11.56
C ARG A 82 -9.60 -6.22 -11.61
N LYS A 83 -9.07 -7.30 -12.19
CA LYS A 83 -7.62 -7.52 -12.37
C LYS A 83 -6.96 -6.35 -13.10
N ARG A 84 -7.51 -5.91 -14.24
CA ARG A 84 -6.97 -4.75 -14.98
C ARG A 84 -6.93 -3.47 -14.14
N ASN A 85 -7.91 -3.24 -13.28
CA ASN A 85 -7.91 -2.10 -12.38
C ASN A 85 -6.85 -2.23 -11.27
N GLU A 86 -6.68 -3.43 -10.71
CA GLU A 86 -5.61 -3.73 -9.74
C GLU A 86 -4.21 -3.59 -10.38
N ASP A 87 -4.02 -4.06 -11.62
CA ASP A 87 -2.78 -3.90 -12.40
C ASP A 87 -2.46 -2.40 -12.64
N LEU A 88 -3.45 -1.59 -13.07
CA LEU A 88 -3.29 -0.13 -13.26
C LEU A 88 -2.99 0.62 -11.95
N MET A 89 -3.58 0.20 -10.83
CA MET A 89 -3.29 0.79 -9.52
C MET A 89 -1.85 0.48 -9.08
N LEU A 90 -1.36 -0.73 -9.35
CA LEU A 90 0.02 -1.13 -9.06
C LEU A 90 1.02 -0.35 -9.91
N GLU A 91 0.77 -0.20 -11.22
CA GLU A 91 1.61 0.59 -12.13
C GLU A 91 1.77 2.05 -11.65
N ASN A 92 0.66 2.69 -11.26
CA ASN A 92 0.68 4.05 -10.71
C ASN A 92 1.50 4.16 -9.40
N VAL A 93 1.41 3.17 -8.51
CA VAL A 93 2.20 3.14 -7.27
C VAL A 93 3.68 2.96 -7.56
N LEU A 94 4.05 2.06 -8.48
CA LEU A 94 5.44 1.84 -8.90
C LEU A 94 6.04 3.11 -9.50
N LYS A 95 5.33 3.75 -10.43
CA LYS A 95 5.75 5.01 -11.06
C LYS A 95 5.93 6.15 -10.05
N MET A 96 5.01 6.28 -9.09
CA MET A 96 5.12 7.27 -8.01
C MET A 96 6.33 7.01 -7.12
N GLN A 97 6.64 5.74 -6.82
CA GLN A 97 7.82 5.37 -6.05
C GLN A 97 9.13 5.64 -6.81
N GLU A 98 9.15 5.36 -8.12
CA GLU A 98 10.29 5.66 -9.01
C GLU A 98 10.59 7.17 -9.04
N GLU A 99 9.60 8.01 -9.31
CA GLU A 99 9.78 9.46 -9.31
C GLU A 99 10.19 10.00 -7.92
N MET A 100 9.64 9.45 -6.82
CA MET A 100 10.07 9.82 -5.47
C MET A 100 11.55 9.51 -5.22
N VAL A 101 12.01 8.33 -5.64
CA VAL A 101 13.43 7.93 -5.51
C VAL A 101 14.31 8.80 -6.39
N LYS A 102 13.90 9.07 -7.63
CA LYS A 102 14.62 9.93 -8.58
C LYS A 102 14.77 11.36 -8.05
N VAL A 103 13.69 12.01 -7.62
CA VAL A 103 13.73 13.36 -7.02
C VAL A 103 14.63 13.39 -5.78
N SER A 104 14.60 12.35 -4.94
CA SER A 104 15.48 12.23 -3.77
C SER A 104 16.97 12.15 -4.16
N GLN A 105 17.30 11.40 -5.22
CA GLN A 105 18.67 11.32 -5.75
C GLN A 105 19.12 12.65 -6.37
N GLU A 106 18.29 13.27 -7.20
CA GLU A 106 18.57 14.57 -7.82
C GLU A 106 18.80 15.66 -6.76
N GLN A 107 17.95 15.74 -5.71
CA GLN A 107 18.15 16.65 -4.58
C GLN A 107 19.43 16.37 -3.81
N SER A 108 19.76 15.10 -3.56
CA SER A 108 21.00 14.69 -2.88
C SER A 108 22.25 15.12 -3.67
N ILE A 109 22.23 14.94 -4.99
CA ILE A 109 23.28 15.40 -5.91
C ILE A 109 23.40 16.93 -5.87
N ALA A 110 22.27 17.65 -5.98
CA ALA A 110 22.25 19.11 -5.96
C ALA A 110 22.77 19.69 -4.64
N VAL A 111 22.37 19.14 -3.49
CA VAL A 111 22.89 19.53 -2.17
C VAL A 111 24.38 19.26 -2.07
N LYS A 112 24.86 18.10 -2.51
CA LYS A 112 26.28 17.74 -2.49
C LYS A 112 27.13 18.67 -3.37
N ALA A 113 26.62 19.02 -4.56
CA ALA A 113 27.24 19.98 -5.46
C ALA A 113 27.28 21.39 -4.85
N GLY A 114 26.16 21.85 -4.26
CA GLY A 114 26.08 23.14 -3.58
C GLY A 114 27.03 23.26 -2.37
N MET A 115 27.11 22.22 -1.53
CA MET A 115 28.07 22.16 -0.42
C MET A 115 29.52 22.23 -0.92
N LYS A 116 29.84 21.55 -2.03
CA LYS A 116 31.18 21.57 -2.61
C LYS A 116 31.51 22.93 -3.23
N LEU A 117 30.55 23.54 -3.94
CA LEU A 117 30.69 24.88 -4.48
C LEU A 117 30.96 25.92 -3.39
N ALA A 118 30.19 25.89 -2.29
CA ALA A 118 30.41 26.77 -1.14
C ALA A 118 31.79 26.55 -0.46
N ALA A 119 32.24 25.29 -0.34
CA ALA A 119 33.56 24.98 0.16
C ALA A 119 34.68 25.48 -0.79
N ASN A 120 34.49 25.35 -2.10
CA ASN A 120 35.41 25.85 -3.12
C ASN A 120 35.47 27.39 -3.12
N ASP A 121 34.32 28.07 -3.04
CA ASP A 121 34.25 29.53 -2.94
C ASP A 121 34.99 30.05 -1.69
N HIS A 122 34.77 29.44 -0.52
CA HIS A 122 35.54 29.75 0.69
C HIS A 122 37.06 29.58 0.50
N ILE A 123 37.50 28.53 -0.22
CA ILE A 123 38.92 28.32 -0.56
C ILE A 123 39.44 29.43 -1.48
N MET A 124 38.63 29.90 -2.44
CA MET A 124 38.98 30.95 -3.40
C MET A 124 38.99 32.35 -2.76
N SER A 125 38.12 32.63 -1.80
CA SER A 125 37.97 33.93 -1.13
C SER A 125 38.89 34.16 0.07
N THR A 126 39.40 33.11 0.73
CA THR A 126 40.31 33.20 1.91
C THR A 126 41.48 34.19 1.68
N ASP A 127 41.61 35.27 2.46
CA ASP A 127 42.80 36.13 2.33
C ASP A 127 44.08 35.39 2.76
N LEU A 128 45.14 35.57 1.98
CA LEU A 128 46.46 34.98 2.22
C LEU A 128 47.46 36.01 2.78
N THR A 129 47.06 37.28 2.92
CA THR A 129 47.86 38.32 3.56
C THR A 129 48.07 37.97 5.04
N GLY A 130 49.23 38.31 5.60
CA GLY A 130 49.61 37.90 6.97
C GLY A 130 49.93 36.41 7.18
N MET A 131 49.48 35.47 6.33
CA MET A 131 49.79 34.04 6.50
C MET A 131 51.27 33.69 6.28
N GLY A 132 51.76 32.65 6.97
CA GLY A 132 53.11 32.11 6.78
C GLY A 132 53.29 31.37 5.44
N ASN A 133 54.54 31.25 4.97
CA ASN A 133 54.87 30.72 3.63
C ASN A 133 54.34 29.30 3.37
N LYS A 134 54.38 28.40 4.36
CA LYS A 134 53.84 27.04 4.25
C LYS A 134 52.31 27.05 4.06
N THR A 135 51.60 27.84 4.84
CA THR A 135 50.13 28.00 4.76
C THR A 135 49.71 28.64 3.43
N LYS A 136 50.42 29.68 2.99
CA LYS A 136 50.25 30.30 1.65
C LYS A 136 50.41 29.28 0.53
N ALA A 137 51.43 28.42 0.60
CA ALA A 137 51.66 27.38 -0.40
C ALA A 137 50.53 26.33 -0.43
N TYR A 138 50.01 25.91 0.74
CA TYR A 138 48.85 25.02 0.84
C TYR A 138 47.62 25.60 0.13
N TRP A 139 47.22 26.83 0.47
CA TRP A 139 46.04 27.45 -0.14
C TRP A 139 46.21 27.69 -1.64
N LYS A 140 47.38 28.14 -2.09
CA LYS A 140 47.68 28.27 -3.53
C LYS A 140 47.56 26.94 -4.27
N LYS A 141 48.06 25.84 -3.70
CA LYS A 141 47.89 24.48 -4.26
C LYS A 141 46.42 24.08 -4.32
N LYS A 142 45.64 24.38 -3.27
CA LYS A 142 44.21 24.04 -3.19
C LYS A 142 43.37 24.82 -4.21
N ARG A 143 43.64 26.12 -4.41
CA ARG A 143 43.02 26.93 -5.48
C ARG A 143 43.33 26.41 -6.87
N ARG A 144 44.60 26.08 -7.13
CA ARG A 144 45.01 25.47 -8.40
C ARG A 144 44.22 24.18 -8.67
N ALA A 145 44.08 23.31 -7.68
CA ALA A 145 43.30 22.07 -7.85
C ALA A 145 41.80 22.28 -8.15
N ILE A 146 41.23 23.44 -7.80
CA ILE A 146 39.84 23.82 -8.18
C ILE A 146 39.80 24.37 -9.61
N LEU A 147 40.79 25.15 -10.02
CA LEU A 147 40.88 25.74 -11.36
C LEU A 147 41.25 24.71 -12.45
N ASP A 148 42.15 23.77 -12.12
CA ASP A 148 42.63 22.72 -13.04
C ASP A 148 41.58 21.60 -13.24
N CYS A 149 40.55 21.54 -12.38
CA CYS A 149 39.47 20.54 -12.43
C CYS A 149 38.09 21.18 -12.14
N PRO A 150 37.50 21.94 -13.08
CA PRO A 150 36.24 22.65 -12.87
C PRO A 150 35.01 21.74 -12.73
N ASP A 151 35.03 20.53 -13.29
CA ASP A 151 33.91 19.58 -13.31
C ASP A 151 33.81 18.68 -12.07
N LEU A 152 34.44 19.07 -10.96
CA LEU A 152 34.47 18.28 -9.71
C LEU A 152 33.57 18.88 -8.63
#